data_AF-A0A9D6H810-F1
#
_entry.id   AF-A0A9D6H810-F1
#
_cell.length_a   1.000
_cell.length_b   1.000
_cell.length_c   1.000
_cell.angle_alpha   90.00
_cell.angle_beta   90.00
_cell.angle_gamma   90.00
#
_symmetry.space_group_name_H-M   'P 1'
#
loop_
_entity.id
_entity.type
_entity.pdbx_description
1 polymer ?
#
loop_
_entity_poly.entity_id
_entity_poly.type
_entity_poly.pdbx_seq_one_letter_code
_entity_poly.pdbx_strand_id
1 'polypeptide(L)' 'MRSFTQSLLGLLALGFATRFRVNGAYWSWRKETAFGADESKWPNAAARRHAMLDYARWAWRMRKHL' A
#
# COMPACT_ATOMS: atom_id res chain seq x y z
N MET A 1 -3.16 -18.22 -13.61
CA MET A 1 -3.29 -16.85 -14.17
C MET A 1 -4.35 -15.97 -13.47
N ARG A 2 -4.94 -16.36 -12.32
CA ARG A 2 -5.99 -15.59 -11.60
C ARG A 2 -5.45 -14.53 -10.63
N SER A 3 -4.17 -14.62 -10.26
CA SER A 3 -3.58 -13.80 -9.18
C SER A 3 -3.15 -12.40 -9.64
N PHE A 4 -2.88 -12.21 -10.94
CA PHE A 4 -2.35 -10.95 -11.47
C PHE A 4 -3.43 -9.87 -11.59
N THR A 5 -4.58 -10.23 -12.14
CA THR A 5 -5.76 -9.34 -12.26
C THR A 5 -6.31 -8.94 -10.89
N GLN A 6 -6.23 -9.82 -9.89
CA GLN A 6 -6.62 -9.51 -8.50
C GLN A 6 -5.70 -8.48 -7.85
N SER A 7 -4.38 -8.63 -8.04
CA SER A 7 -3.40 -7.65 -7.58
C SER A 7 -3.61 -6.30 -8.28
N LEU A 8 -3.89 -6.30 -9.58
CA LEU A 8 -4.10 -5.08 -10.36
C LEU A 8 -5.37 -4.33 -9.96
N LEU A 9 -6.48 -5.05 -9.75
CA LEU A 9 -7.74 -4.47 -9.29
C LEU A 9 -7.66 -3.98 -7.84
N GLY A 10 -6.93 -4.69 -6.96
CA GLY A 10 -6.64 -4.22 -5.61
C GLY A 10 -5.83 -2.92 -5.61
N LEU A 11 -4.82 -2.82 -6.48
CA LEU A 11 -4.04 -1.60 -6.67
C LEU A 11 -4.87 -0.46 -7.26
N LEU A 12 -5.76 -0.74 -8.21
CA LEU A 12 -6.68 0.24 -8.78
C LEU A 12 -7.68 0.75 -7.73
N ALA A 13 -8.24 -0.13 -6.89
CA ALA A 13 -9.15 0.26 -5.81
C ALA A 13 -8.43 1.06 -4.72
N LEU A 14 -7.18 0.69 -4.38
CA LEU A 14 -6.34 1.45 -3.47
C LEU A 14 -5.96 2.82 -4.07
N GLY A 15 -5.64 2.84 -5.37
CA GLY A 15 -5.35 4.04 -6.15
C GLY A 15 -6.55 4.97 -6.23
N PHE A 16 -7.76 4.45 -6.45
CA PHE A 16 -9.00 5.21 -6.42
C PHE A 16 -9.32 5.76 -5.03
N ALA A 17 -9.23 4.92 -3.99
CA ALA A 17 -9.45 5.35 -2.60
C ALA A 17 -8.46 6.44 -2.16
N THR A 18 -7.27 6.46 -2.75
CA THR A 18 -6.22 7.45 -2.46
C THR A 18 -6.06 8.51 -3.56
N ARG A 19 -6.99 8.55 -4.54
CA ARG A 19 -6.98 9.44 -5.72
C ARG A 19 -5.64 9.48 -6.48
N PHE A 20 -4.90 8.37 -6.48
CA PHE A 20 -3.53 8.24 -6.99
C PHE A 20 -2.53 9.25 -6.38
N ARG A 21 -2.92 9.94 -5.30
CA ARG A 21 -2.08 10.90 -4.57
C ARG A 21 -1.40 10.18 -3.41
N VAL A 22 -0.31 9.48 -3.73
CA VAL A 22 0.55 8.79 -2.74
C VAL A 22 1.48 9.72 -1.95
N ASN A 23 1.39 11.04 -2.18
CA ASN A 23 2.26 12.07 -1.57
C ASN A 23 1.51 13.07 -0.68
N GLY A 24 0.28 12.77 -0.24
CA GLY A 24 -0.47 13.63 0.68
C GLY A 24 -0.08 13.48 2.16
N ALA A 25 -0.50 14.42 3.00
CA ALA A 25 -0.28 14.39 4.46
C ALA A 25 -0.70 13.06 5.11
N TYR A 26 -1.82 12.48 4.63
CA TYR A 26 -2.28 11.15 5.03
C TYR A 26 -1.23 10.05 4.79
N TRP A 27 -0.56 10.05 3.64
CA TRP A 27 0.46 9.07 3.32
C TRP A 27 1.77 9.33 4.08
N SER A 28 2.09 10.58 4.36
CA SER A 28 3.21 10.93 5.23
C SER A 28 3.01 10.33 6.63
N TRP A 29 1.85 10.62 7.23
CA TRP A 29 1.46 10.05 8.53
C TRP A 29 1.43 8.52 8.52
N ARG A 30 0.90 7.89 7.46
CA ARG A 30 0.89 6.42 7.32
C ARG A 30 2.27 5.82 7.23
N LYS A 31 3.20 6.45 6.50
CA LYS A 31 4.59 5.98 6.41
C LYS A 31 5.32 6.16 7.74
N GLU A 32 5.10 7.28 8.42
CA GLU A 32 5.64 7.53 9.76
C GLU A 32 5.12 6.53 10.79
N THR A 33 3.83 6.17 10.72
CA THR A 33 3.25 5.13 11.59
C THR A 33 3.80 3.74 11.27
N ALA A 34 4.02 3.43 10.00
CA ALA A 34 4.45 2.09 9.55
C ALA A 34 5.97 1.86 9.68
N PHE A 35 6.78 2.90 9.49
CA PHE A 35 8.25 2.80 9.42
C PHE A 35 8.97 3.65 10.49
N GLY A 36 8.22 4.40 11.31
CA GLY A 36 8.74 5.32 12.30
C GLY A 36 8.96 6.75 11.76
N ALA A 37 9.20 7.71 12.66
CA ALA A 37 9.42 9.11 12.30
C ALA A 37 10.79 9.39 11.66
N ASP A 38 11.75 8.47 11.81
CA ASP A 38 13.11 8.63 11.32
C ASP A 38 13.27 8.01 9.92
N GLU A 39 13.27 8.87 8.89
CA GLU A 39 13.36 8.45 7.49
C GLU A 39 14.69 7.76 7.16
N SER A 40 15.75 8.01 7.94
CA SER A 40 17.07 7.37 7.75
C SER A 40 17.06 5.88 8.09
N LYS A 41 16.12 5.46 8.94
CA LYS A 41 15.92 4.07 9.35
C LYS A 41 14.91 3.35 8.48
N TRP A 42 14.31 4.05 7.52
CA TRP A 42 13.31 3.44 6.67
C TRP A 42 13.94 2.39 5.75
N PRO A 43 13.19 1.32 5.43
CA PRO A 43 13.61 0.38 4.42
C PRO A 43 13.85 1.09 3.08
N ASN A 44 14.70 0.50 2.24
CA ASN A 44 14.94 1.01 0.89
C ASN A 44 13.62 1.13 0.10
N ALA A 45 13.62 1.91 -0.99
CA ALA A 45 12.40 2.18 -1.76
C ALA A 45 11.72 0.90 -2.29
N ALA A 46 12.49 -0.15 -2.61
CA ALA A 46 11.94 -1.42 -3.07
C ALA A 46 11.21 -2.19 -1.96
N ALA A 47 11.79 -2.27 -0.77
CA ALA A 47 11.18 -2.90 0.41
C ALA A 47 9.91 -2.16 0.84
N ARG A 48 9.92 -0.82 0.80
CA ARG A 48 8.71 0.00 1.06
C ARG A 48 7.60 -0.30 0.06
N ARG A 49 7.93 -0.38 -1.24
CA ARG A 49 6.97 -0.77 -2.29
C ARG A 49 6.43 -2.18 -2.06
N HIS A 50 7.28 -3.15 -1.71
CA HIS A 50 6.86 -4.52 -1.42
C HIS A 50 5.87 -4.56 -0.24
N ALA A 51 6.17 -3.86 0.85
CA ALA A 51 5.28 -3.77 2.01
C ALA A 51 3.92 -3.14 1.65
N MET A 52 3.91 -2.10 0.80
CA MET A 52 2.66 -1.51 0.30
C MET A 52 1.83 -2.50 -0.54
N LEU A 53 2.49 -3.30 -1.39
CA LEU A 53 1.82 -4.32 -2.21
C LEU A 53 1.25 -5.45 -1.35
N ASP A 54 1.98 -5.91 -0.33
CA ASP A 54 1.50 -6.94 0.60
C ASP A 54 0.28 -6.46 1.38
N TYR A 55 0.31 -5.21 1.86
CA TYR A 55 -0.85 -4.58 2.49
C TYR A 55 -2.06 -4.52 1.55
N ALA A 56 -1.86 -4.09 0.29
CA ALA A 56 -2.94 -4.03 -0.69
C ALA A 56 -3.53 -5.43 -0.96
N ARG A 57 -2.70 -6.46 -1.04
CA ARG A 57 -3.12 -7.86 -1.20
C ARG A 57 -3.92 -8.36 0.01
N TRP A 58 -3.47 -8.07 1.23
CA TRP A 58 -4.19 -8.43 2.45
C TRP A 58 -5.56 -7.73 2.52
N ALA A 59 -5.60 -6.41 2.29
CA ALA A 59 -6.83 -5.64 2.31
C ALA A 59 -7.85 -6.13 1.27
N TRP A 60 -7.36 -6.52 0.08
CA TRP A 60 -8.20 -7.12 -0.96
C TRP A 60 -8.76 -8.49 -0.54
N ARG A 61 -7.97 -9.35 0.11
CA ARG A 61 -8.46 -10.62 0.67
C ARG A 61 -9.53 -10.39 1.73
N MET A 62 -9.32 -9.44 2.65
CA MET A 62 -10.29 -9.11 3.70
C MET A 62 -11.62 -8.64 3.10
N ARG A 63 -11.59 -7.81 2.06
CA ARG A 63 -12.79 -7.35 1.34
C ARG A 63 -13.54 -8.45 0.60
N LYS A 64 -12.88 -9.57 0.28
CA LYS A 64 -13.51 -10.71 -0.38
C LYS A 64 -14.16 -11.68 0.62
N HIS A 65 -13.83 -11.54 1.90
CA HIS A 65 -14.38 -12.34 3.00
C HIS A 65 -15.47 -11.59 3.81
N LEU A 66 -15.78 -10.35 3.42
CA LEU A 66 -16.96 -9.59 3.85
C LEU A 66 -18.04 -9.70 2.77
#